data_AF-A0A8S3IWF6-F1
#
_entry.id   AF-A0A8S3IWF6-F1
#
_cell.length_a   1.000
_cell.length_b   1.000
_cell.length_c   1.000
_cell.angle_alpha   90.00
_cell.angle_beta   90.00
_cell.angle_gamma   90.00
#
_symmetry.space_group_name_H-M   'P 1'
#
loop_
_entity.id
_entity.type
_entity.pdbx_description
1 polymer ?
#
loop_
_entity_poly.entity_id
_entity_poly.type
_entity_poly.pdbx_seq_one_letter_code
_entity_poly.pdbx_strand_id
1 'polypeptide(L)'
;MSRRFYERYYDCPGFYVGSLINACEVAFSPTVIEERRPVLVYVHHDRSMFSNIFCHRILCSPTIIDYLLENYIVWPCDVTLEAGKHLARSVSRSTTK
;
A
#
# COMPACT_ATOMS: atom_id res chain seq x y z
N MET A 1 -8.71 -3.09 6.59
CA MET A 1 -7.79 -2.12 7.23
C MET A 1 -8.21 -1.89 8.66
N SER A 2 -7.27 -1.85 9.62
CA SER A 2 -7.64 -1.51 10.99
C SER A 2 -7.95 -0.02 11.14
N ARG A 3 -8.87 0.28 12.07
CA ARG A 3 -9.24 1.66 12.42
C ARG A 3 -8.04 2.48 12.90
N ARG A 4 -7.16 1.87 13.71
CA ARG A 4 -5.94 2.51 14.25
C ARG A 4 -4.94 2.91 13.17
N PHE A 5 -4.80 2.09 12.12
CA PHE A 5 -3.94 2.43 10.99
C PHE A 5 -4.46 3.67 10.26
N TYR A 6 -5.76 3.71 9.94
CA TYR A 6 -6.37 4.89 9.31
C TYR A 6 -6.27 6.13 10.18
N GLU A 7 -6.59 6.05 11.47
CA GLU A 7 -6.50 7.21 12.38
C GLU A 7 -5.09 7.81 12.44
N ARG A 8 -4.04 7.02 12.21
CA ARG A 8 -2.64 7.48 12.24
C ARG A 8 -2.09 7.89 10.87
N TYR A 9 -2.55 7.27 9.79
CA TYR A 9 -1.86 7.32 8.49
C TYR A 9 -2.78 7.61 7.30
N TYR A 10 -4.05 8.00 7.51
CA TYR A 10 -5.00 8.18 6.40
C TYR A 10 -4.51 9.15 5.32
N ASP A 11 -3.79 10.20 5.71
CA ASP A 11 -3.36 11.28 4.81
C ASP A 11 -1.92 11.09 4.28
N CYS A 12 -1.21 10.07 4.76
CA CYS A 12 0.20 9.92 4.49
C CYS A 12 0.59 8.46 4.25
N PRO A 13 1.01 8.09 3.02
CA PRO A 13 1.45 8.94 1.90
C PRO A 13 0.34 9.20 0.87
N GLY A 14 -0.95 9.18 1.26
CA GLY A 14 -2.07 9.20 0.31
C GLY A 14 -2.48 7.80 -0.15
N PHE A 15 -2.72 6.89 0.80
CA PHE A 15 -3.13 5.52 0.52
C PHE A 15 -4.46 5.45 -0.25
N TYR A 16 -4.53 4.55 -1.24
CA TYR A 16 -5.76 4.25 -1.96
C TYR A 16 -6.82 3.66 -1.03
N VAL A 17 -8.01 4.26 -1.04
CA VAL A 17 -9.15 3.83 -0.24
C VAL A 17 -10.03 2.90 -1.07
N GLY A 18 -9.96 1.60 -0.80
CA GLY A 18 -10.77 0.60 -1.48
C GLY A 18 -10.18 -0.81 -1.39
N SER A 19 -10.75 -1.74 -2.14
CA SER A 19 -10.19 -3.09 -2.25
C SER A 19 -8.95 -3.10 -3.15
N LEU A 20 -8.10 -4.13 -3.02
CA LEU A 20 -6.97 -4.34 -3.92
C LEU A 20 -7.43 -4.49 -5.38
N ILE A 21 -8.60 -5.10 -5.60
CA ILE A 21 -9.17 -5.27 -6.95
C ILE A 21 -9.46 -3.90 -7.56
N ASN A 22 -10.09 -2.99 -6.81
CA ASN A 22 -10.35 -1.64 -7.29
C ASN A 22 -9.06 -0.83 -7.53
N ALA A 23 -8.04 -1.03 -6.70
CA ALA A 23 -6.74 -0.42 -6.92
C ALA A 23 -6.10 -0.91 -8.24
N CYS A 24 -6.20 -2.21 -8.54
CA CYS A 24 -5.75 -2.78 -9.82
C CYS A 24 -6.55 -2.26 -11.02
N GLU A 25 -7.88 -2.13 -10.89
CA GLU A 25 -8.70 -1.52 -11.93
C GLU A 25 -8.23 -0.09 -12.22
N VAL A 26 -8.08 0.76 -11.20
CA VAL A 26 -7.58 2.13 -11.38
C VAL A 26 -6.17 2.17 -11.98
N ALA A 27 -5.30 1.23 -11.60
CA ALA A 27 -3.93 1.13 -12.10
C ALA A 27 -3.85 0.75 -13.59
N PHE A 28 -4.72 -0.16 -14.05
CA PHE A 28 -4.57 -0.82 -15.36
C PHE A 28 -5.67 -0.47 -16.38
N SER A 29 -6.80 0.08 -15.94
CA SER A 29 -7.90 0.52 -16.81
C SER A 29 -7.63 1.76 -17.67
N PRO A 30 -6.66 2.66 -17.40
CA PRO A 30 -6.38 3.76 -18.31
C PRO A 30 -6.06 3.29 -19.74
N THR A 31 -6.66 3.97 -20.71
CA THR A 31 -6.48 3.70 -22.15
C THR A 31 -5.16 4.25 -22.66
N VAL A 32 -4.72 5.39 -22.12
CA VAL A 32 -3.38 5.94 -22.34
C VAL A 32 -2.38 5.14 -21.50
N ILE A 33 -1.38 4.54 -22.16
CA ILE A 33 -0.41 3.64 -21.52
C ILE A 33 0.43 4.37 -20.45
N GLU A 34 0.75 5.64 -20.70
CA GLU A 34 1.57 6.49 -19.81
C GLU A 34 0.85 6.84 -18.50
N GLU A 35 -0.50 6.79 -18.48
CA GLU A 35 -1.29 7.03 -17.27
C GLU A 35 -1.38 5.78 -16.38
N ARG A 36 -0.96 4.61 -16.88
CA ARG A 36 -0.97 3.37 -16.10
C ARG A 36 0.15 3.41 -15.08
N ARG A 37 -0.23 3.21 -13.82
CA ARG A 37 0.69 3.21 -12.69
C ARG A 37 0.62 1.87 -11.97
N PRO A 38 1.75 1.19 -11.71
CA PRO A 38 1.74 -0.06 -10.96
C PRO A 38 1.17 0.14 -9.54
N VAL A 39 0.61 -0.93 -8.99
CA VAL A 39 0.13 -0.95 -7.60
C VAL A 39 1.30 -1.29 -6.68
N LEU A 40 1.60 -0.40 -5.73
CA LEU A 40 2.54 -0.66 -4.63
C LEU A 40 1.76 -1.14 -3.41
N VAL A 41 1.98 -2.38 -2.99
CA VAL A 41 1.35 -2.94 -1.78
C VAL A 41 2.24 -2.67 -0.57
N TYR A 42 1.82 -1.75 0.30
CA TYR A 42 2.52 -1.46 1.55
C TYR A 42 2.05 -2.39 2.67
N VAL A 43 2.87 -3.37 3.04
CA VAL A 43 2.56 -4.31 4.13
C VAL A 43 2.89 -3.70 5.49
N HIS A 44 1.86 -3.50 6.31
CA HIS A 44 1.94 -2.90 7.63
C HIS A 44 1.54 -3.88 8.72
N HIS A 45 2.33 -3.92 9.80
CA HIS A 45 1.96 -4.61 11.03
C HIS A 45 2.03 -3.62 12.20
N ASP A 46 0.89 -3.30 12.84
CA ASP A 46 0.79 -2.26 13.88
C ASP A 46 1.65 -2.55 15.11
N ARG A 47 1.93 -3.83 15.40
CA ARG A 47 2.82 -4.26 16.49
C ARG A 47 4.31 -4.18 16.14
N SER A 48 4.66 -3.95 14.88
CA SER A 48 6.04 -3.81 14.44
C SER A 48 6.50 -2.37 14.64
N MET A 49 7.42 -2.16 15.57
CA MET A 49 8.07 -0.86 15.78
C MET A 49 8.71 -0.33 14.49
N PHE A 50 9.36 -1.21 13.73
CA PHE A 50 9.99 -0.85 12.45
C PHE A 50 8.96 -0.42 11.40
N SER A 51 7.80 -1.07 11.32
CA SER A 51 6.75 -0.67 10.39
C SER A 51 6.21 0.74 10.72
N ASN A 52 6.05 1.05 12.00
CA ASN A 52 5.62 2.38 12.44
C ASN A 52 6.67 3.47 12.16
N ILE A 53 7.95 3.19 12.43
CA ILE A 53 9.06 4.13 12.14
C ILE A 53 9.20 4.34 10.63
N PHE A 54 9.18 3.25 9.84
CA PHE A 54 9.29 3.32 8.40
C PHE A 54 8.16 4.15 7.78
N CYS A 55 6.92 3.92 8.22
CA CYS A 55 5.77 4.69 7.76
C CYS A 55 5.96 6.19 8.05
N HIS A 56 6.27 6.56 9.31
CA HIS A 56 6.41 7.97 9.69
C HIS A 56 7.64 8.68 9.12
N ARG A 57 8.80 8.01 9.05
CA ARG A 57 10.06 8.69 8.73
C ARG A 57 10.47 8.59 7.28
N ILE A 58 10.12 7.50 6.62
CA ILE A 58 10.56 7.22 5.25
C ILE A 58 9.37 7.40 4.30
N LEU A 59 8.31 6.62 4.50
CA LEU A 59 7.14 6.63 3.64
C LEU A 59 6.44 8.00 3.63
N CYS A 60 6.44 8.68 4.78
CA CYS A 60 5.86 10.01 4.96
C CYS A 60 6.83 11.18 4.70
N SER A 61 8.01 10.93 4.17
CA SER A 61 8.88 12.03 3.75
C SER A 61 8.35 12.66 2.45
N PRO A 62 8.34 14.00 2.30
CA PRO A 62 7.74 14.66 1.14
C PRO A 62 8.24 14.13 -0.20
N THR A 63 9.56 13.95 -0.34
CA THR A 63 10.17 13.42 -1.57
C THR A 63 9.69 12.01 -1.92
N ILE A 64 9.48 11.16 -0.91
CA ILE A 64 8.97 9.80 -1.14
C ILE A 64 7.48 9.83 -1.46
N ILE A 65 6.69 10.68 -0.77
CA ILE A 65 5.26 10.86 -1.07
C ILE A 65 5.09 11.29 -2.53
N ASP A 66 5.78 12.35 -2.95
CA ASP A 66 5.65 12.91 -4.30
C ASP A 66 5.99 11.83 -5.35
N TYR A 67 7.13 11.15 -5.17
CA TYR A 67 7.53 10.07 -6.07
C TYR A 67 6.52 8.92 -6.10
N LEU A 68 6.01 8.51 -4.94
CA LEU A 68 5.05 7.41 -4.86
C LEU A 68 3.71 7.77 -5.50
N LEU A 69 3.19 8.96 -5.25
CA LEU A 69 1.90 9.40 -5.77
C LEU A 69 1.94 9.67 -7.27
N GLU A 70 3.08 10.12 -7.80
CA GLU A 70 3.27 10.31 -9.23
C GLU A 70 3.35 8.97 -9.98
N ASN A 71 4.01 7.96 -9.40
CA ASN A 71 4.39 6.75 -10.12
C ASN A 71 3.57 5.49 -9.76
N TYR A 72 2.86 5.49 -8.62
CA TYR A 72 2.22 4.29 -8.10
C TYR A 72 0.80 4.56 -7.59
N ILE A 73 -0.02 3.50 -7.61
CA ILE A 73 -1.21 3.42 -6.76
C ILE A 73 -0.79 2.72 -5.47
N VAL A 74 -0.65 3.47 -4.38
CA VAL A 74 -0.20 2.92 -3.08
C VAL A 74 -1.38 2.31 -2.34
N TRP A 75 -1.41 0.99 -2.22
CA TRP A 75 -2.47 0.27 -1.48
C TRP A 75 -1.92 -0.28 -0.16
N PRO A 76 -2.50 0.07 0.99
CA PRO A 76 -2.05 -0.45 2.26
C PRO A 76 -2.53 -1.90 2.45
N CYS A 77 -1.73 -2.74 3.13
CA CYS A 77 -2.10 -4.08 3.57
C CYS A 77 -1.79 -4.25 5.07
N ASP A 78 -2.83 -4.30 5.92
CA ASP A 78 -2.66 -4.49 7.36
C ASP A 78 -2.65 -5.98 7.71
N VAL A 79 -1.45 -6.53 7.92
CA VAL A 79 -1.23 -7.94 8.29
C VAL A 79 -1.38 -8.20 9.78
N THR A 80 -1.77 -7.18 10.57
CA THR A 80 -2.25 -7.41 11.94
C THR A 80 -3.57 -8.19 11.91
N LEU A 81 -4.35 -8.05 10.83
CA LEU A 81 -5.61 -8.75 10.58
C LEU A 81 -5.38 -10.04 9.76
N GLU A 82 -6.17 -11.09 10.02
CA GLU A 82 -6.05 -12.37 9.30
C GLU A 82 -6.21 -12.23 7.78
N ALA A 83 -7.14 -11.37 7.32
CA ALA A 83 -7.32 -11.10 5.90
C ALA A 83 -6.03 -10.58 5.22
N GLY A 84 -5.29 -9.69 5.89
CA GLY A 84 -4.01 -9.19 5.39
C GLY A 84 -2.93 -10.27 5.38
N LYS A 85 -2.88 -11.12 6.42
CA LYS A 85 -1.95 -12.27 6.47
C LYS A 85 -2.17 -13.25 5.32
N HIS A 86 -3.43 -13.53 4.96
CA HIS A 86 -3.74 -14.38 3.83
C HIS A 86 -3.20 -13.80 2.52
N LEU A 87 -3.40 -12.49 2.27
CA LEU A 87 -2.84 -11.83 1.09
C LEU A 87 -1.31 -11.94 1.05
N ALA A 88 -0.63 -11.58 2.15
CA ALA A 88 0.83 -11.62 2.23
C ALA A 88 1.37 -13.04 1.93
N ARG A 89 0.73 -14.08 2.46
CA ARG A 89 1.09 -15.49 2.21
C ARG A 89 0.87 -15.89 0.75
N SER A 90 -0.20 -15.43 0.12
CA SER A 90 -0.47 -15.73 -1.30
C SER A 90 0.57 -15.11 -2.22
N VAL A 91 1.05 -13.90 -1.90
CA VAL A 91 2.12 -13.22 -2.66
C VAL A 91 3.46 -13.93 -2.47
N SER A 92 3.84 -14.31 -1.25
CA SER A 92 5.11 -15.00 -0.99
C SER A 92 5.24 -16.36 -1.70
N ARG A 93 4.13 -16.98 -2.09
CA ARG A 93 4.12 -18.25 -2.82
C ARG A 93 4.31 -18.08 -4.33
N SER A 94 4.09 -16.90 -4.90
CA SER A 94 4.22 -16.69 -6.34
C SER A 94 5.66 -16.38 -6.78
N THR A 95 6.55 -16.01 -5.85
CA THR A 95 7.96 -15.68 -6.11
C THR A 95 8.90 -16.89 -6.07
N THR A 96 8.41 -18.08 -5.77
CA THR A 96 9.18 -19.33 -5.88
C THR A 96 8.82 -20.04 -7.20
N LYS A 97 9.38 -19.56 -8.30
CA LYS A 97 9.52 -20.31 -9.55
C LYS A 97 10.88 -20.02 -10.17
#